data_AF-A0A8S3IY38-F1
#
_entry.id   AF-A0A8S3IY38-F1
#
_cell.length_a   1.000
_cell.length_b   1.000
_cell.length_c   1.000
_cell.angle_alpha   90.00
_cell.angle_beta   90.00
_cell.angle_gamma   90.00
#
_symmetry.space_group_name_H-M   'P 1'
#
loop_
_entity.id
_entity.type
_entity.pdbx_description
1 polymer ?
#
loop_
_entity_poly.entity_id
_entity_poly.type
_entity_poly.pdbx_seq_one_letter_code
_entity_poly.pdbx_strand_id
1 'polypeptide(L)'
;TPRVETSGFHAYSNGAMPVNAIPYVHPLLRSHPNWALDSDEFRSPTDNNSSVQNLLDTTSGSYWCCRQNKDAWVIFDLKHQYNISGVRIIGCDNQSTPRNGHIDVSTAFNGPWLKVKDFTCPLSRMS
;
A
#
# COMPACT_ATOMS: atom_id res chain seq x y z
N THR A 1 11.75 -17.26 -12.49
CA THR A 1 11.14 -15.93 -12.74
C THR A 1 9.97 -15.76 -11.80
N PRO A 2 9.89 -14.71 -10.98
CA PRO A 2 8.69 -14.45 -10.19
C PRO A 2 7.56 -14.12 -11.17
N ARG A 3 6.51 -14.94 -11.18
CA ARG A 3 5.32 -14.73 -12.00
C ARG A 3 4.26 -14.10 -11.10
N VAL A 4 4.06 -12.79 -11.23
CA VAL A 4 2.96 -12.09 -10.56
C VAL A 4 1.75 -12.15 -11.49
N GLU A 5 0.85 -13.09 -11.24
CA GLU A 5 -0.45 -13.13 -11.91
C GLU A 5 -1.38 -12.13 -11.22
N THR A 6 -1.46 -10.91 -11.78
CA THR A 6 -2.29 -9.85 -11.19
C THR A 6 -3.74 -10.00 -11.66
N SER A 7 -4.56 -10.68 -10.86
CA SER A 7 -6.01 -10.61 -10.98
C SER A 7 -6.58 -9.97 -9.71
N GLY A 8 -7.22 -8.80 -9.85
CA GLY A 8 -7.91 -8.11 -8.77
C GLY A 8 -7.10 -7.02 -8.04
N PHE A 9 -6.75 -5.94 -8.74
CA PHE A 9 -6.40 -4.69 -8.06
C PHE A 9 -7.69 -3.87 -7.83
N HIS A 10 -8.00 -3.59 -6.58
CA HIS A 10 -9.11 -2.71 -6.22
C HIS A 10 -8.62 -1.66 -5.23
N ALA A 11 -8.62 -0.41 -5.67
CA ALA A 11 -8.50 0.74 -4.80
C ALA A 11 -9.92 1.16 -4.38
N TYR A 12 -10.13 1.35 -3.08
CA TYR A 12 -11.43 1.77 -2.56
C TYR A 12 -11.27 3.13 -1.87
N SER A 13 -12.20 4.04 -2.13
CA SER A 13 -12.45 5.18 -1.25
C SER A 13 -13.63 4.86 -0.34
N ASN A 14 -13.55 5.32 0.92
CA ASN A 14 -14.49 5.18 2.03
C ASN A 14 -14.48 3.86 2.84
N GLY A 15 -14.27 4.05 4.15
CA GLY A 15 -14.02 3.04 5.18
C GLY A 15 -15.22 2.20 5.63
N ALA A 16 -15.94 1.57 4.69
CA ALA A 16 -16.98 0.61 5.03
C ALA A 16 -17.18 -0.47 3.96
N MET A 17 -16.10 -1.08 3.48
CA MET A 17 -16.25 -2.42 2.90
C MET A 17 -16.05 -3.42 4.03
N PRO A 18 -17.07 -4.22 4.43
CA PRO A 18 -16.79 -5.42 5.19
C PRO A 18 -15.79 -6.23 4.36
N VAL A 19 -14.84 -6.87 5.03
CA VAL A 19 -13.72 -7.63 4.44
C VAL A 19 -14.15 -8.63 3.35
N ASN A 20 -15.45 -8.88 3.20
CA ASN A 20 -16.13 -9.85 2.34
C ASN A 20 -16.88 -9.27 1.12
N ALA A 21 -16.84 -7.96 0.82
CA ALA A 21 -17.70 -7.37 -0.23
C ALA A 21 -17.21 -7.49 -1.70
N ILE A 22 -16.03 -8.07 -1.94
CA ILE A 22 -15.65 -8.59 -3.25
C ILE A 22 -15.30 -10.05 -3.04
N PRO A 23 -15.80 -11.00 -3.86
CA PRO A 23 -15.32 -12.37 -3.84
C PRO A 23 -13.87 -12.38 -4.35
N TYR A 24 -12.94 -11.97 -3.49
CA TYR A 24 -11.53 -12.19 -3.72
C TYR A 24 -11.34 -13.70 -3.70
N VAL A 25 -10.99 -14.26 -4.87
CA VAL A 25 -10.63 -15.67 -5.02
C VAL A 25 -9.36 -16.01 -4.22
N HIS A 26 -8.69 -14.99 -3.67
CA HIS A 26 -7.47 -15.09 -2.88
C HIS A 26 -7.68 -14.56 -1.46
N PRO A 27 -7.25 -15.30 -0.42
CA PRO A 27 -7.33 -14.81 0.96
C PRO A 27 -6.43 -13.58 1.15
N LEU A 28 -6.86 -12.66 2.02
CA LEU A 28 -6.04 -11.52 2.39
C LEU A 28 -4.83 -12.00 3.19
N LEU A 29 -3.64 -11.65 2.72
CA LEU A 29 -2.41 -11.91 3.46
C LEU A 29 -2.41 -11.00 4.71
N ARG A 30 -2.33 -11.60 5.90
CA ARG A 30 -2.27 -10.86 7.17
C ARG A 30 -0.97 -10.05 7.24
N SER A 31 -1.11 -8.74 7.34
CA SER A 31 0.02 -7.81 7.51
C SER A 31 0.72 -8.02 8.86
N HIS A 32 2.01 -7.72 8.89
CA HIS A 32 2.83 -7.77 10.10
C HIS A 32 3.63 -6.46 10.23
N PRO A 33 3.67 -5.79 11.41
CA PRO A 33 4.25 -4.45 11.55
C PRO A 33 5.73 -4.36 11.16
N ASN A 34 6.49 -5.46 11.30
CA ASN A 34 7.89 -5.52 10.88
C ASN A 34 8.12 -5.53 9.36
N TRP A 35 7.06 -5.50 8.54
CA TRP A 35 7.18 -5.37 7.09
C TRP A 35 7.53 -3.94 6.67
N ALA A 36 7.16 -2.93 7.46
CA ALA A 36 7.54 -1.55 7.21
C ALA A 36 8.49 -1.07 8.31
N LEU A 37 9.68 -0.64 7.90
CA LEU A 37 10.68 -0.10 8.80
C LEU A 37 10.55 1.43 8.86
N ASP A 38 10.47 1.96 10.08
CA ASP A 38 10.20 3.38 10.32
C ASP A 38 11.52 4.20 10.33
N SER A 39 12.29 4.11 9.25
CA SER A 39 13.49 4.91 9.03
C SER A 39 13.55 5.45 7.60
N ASP A 40 14.30 6.54 7.41
CA ASP A 40 14.37 7.25 6.13
C ASP A 40 15.10 6.46 5.02
N GLU A 41 15.70 5.32 5.35
CA GLU A 41 16.24 4.35 4.39
C GLU A 41 15.14 3.50 3.74
N PHE A 42 14.00 3.31 4.42
CA PHE A 42 12.93 2.39 3.99
C PHE A 42 11.62 3.08 3.65
N ARG A 43 11.56 4.41 3.77
CA ARG A 43 10.41 5.21 3.37
C ARG A 43 10.77 6.67 3.16
N SER A 44 9.87 7.40 2.51
CA SER A 44 9.90 8.86 2.53
C SER A 44 9.78 9.43 3.96
N PRO A 45 10.27 10.66 4.19
CA PRO A 45 10.17 11.33 5.49
C PRO A 45 8.71 11.49 5.94
N THR A 46 8.44 11.19 7.21
CA THR A 46 7.12 11.30 7.83
C THR A 46 6.96 12.56 8.67
N ASP A 47 5.72 12.99 8.90
CA ASP A 47 5.43 13.99 9.91
C ASP A 47 5.31 13.36 11.31
N ASN A 48 5.53 14.14 12.36
CA ASN A 48 5.58 13.62 13.72
C ASN A 48 4.22 12.97 14.07
N ASN A 49 4.25 11.75 14.63
CA ASN A 49 3.10 10.93 15.06
C ASN A 49 2.35 10.09 14.00
N SER A 50 2.82 10.01 12.75
CA SER A 50 2.24 9.10 11.74
C SER A 50 3.22 8.00 11.33
N SER A 51 3.44 6.98 12.16
CA SER A 51 4.37 5.89 11.80
C SER A 51 3.96 5.18 10.52
N VAL A 52 4.93 4.71 9.74
CA VAL A 52 4.67 3.93 8.52
C VAL A 52 4.00 2.59 8.79
N GLN A 53 4.16 2.07 10.01
CA GLN A 53 3.49 0.85 10.45
C GLN A 53 1.96 0.99 10.47
N ASN A 54 1.45 2.21 10.51
CA ASN A 54 0.01 2.50 10.39
C ASN A 54 -0.58 2.05 9.04
N LEU A 55 0.25 1.90 7.99
CA LEU A 55 -0.20 1.33 6.70
C LEU A 55 -0.51 -0.17 6.78
N LEU A 56 -0.04 -0.84 7.83
CA LEU A 56 -0.14 -2.28 8.01
C LEU A 56 -1.15 -2.66 9.07
N ASP A 57 -1.71 -1.70 9.81
CA ASP A 57 -2.76 -1.98 10.79
C ASP A 57 -4.15 -1.99 10.12
N THR A 58 -5.17 -2.31 10.92
CA THR A 58 -6.58 -2.28 10.49
C THR A 58 -7.38 -1.24 11.29
N THR A 59 -6.67 -0.35 11.98
CA THR A 59 -7.24 0.61 12.91
C THR A 59 -7.79 1.78 12.13
N SER A 60 -9.11 2.00 12.22
CA SER A 60 -9.73 3.17 11.61
C SER A 60 -9.12 4.46 12.18
N GLY A 61 -8.77 5.40 11.30
CA GLY A 61 -8.14 6.67 11.68
C GLY A 61 -6.63 6.60 11.89
N SER A 62 -6.02 5.42 11.80
CA SER A 62 -4.56 5.26 11.71
C SER A 62 -4.11 5.48 10.26
N TYR A 63 -3.11 6.33 10.05
CA TYR A 63 -2.57 6.61 8.72
C TYR A 63 -1.09 6.98 8.79
N TRP A 64 -0.40 6.81 7.67
CA TRP A 64 0.94 7.36 7.45
C TRP A 64 0.82 8.69 6.70
N CYS A 65 1.50 9.72 7.19
CA CYS A 65 1.57 11.02 6.54
C CYS A 65 3.01 11.31 6.14
N CYS A 66 3.23 11.55 4.85
CA CYS A 66 4.53 11.93 4.33
C CYS A 66 4.67 13.46 4.28
N ARG A 67 5.85 13.98 4.60
CA ARG A 67 6.17 15.42 4.45
C ARG A 67 6.39 15.83 2.99
N GLN A 68 6.64 14.87 2.11
CA GLN A 68 6.81 15.12 0.69
C GLN A 68 5.43 15.23 0.01
N ASN A 69 5.30 16.21 -0.88
CA ASN A 69 4.07 16.49 -1.62
C ASN A 69 4.00 15.77 -2.98
N LYS A 70 5.05 15.05 -3.37
CA LYS A 70 5.17 14.26 -4.61
C LYS A 70 6.08 13.06 -4.37
N ASP A 71 5.84 12.00 -5.13
CA ASP A 71 6.70 10.81 -5.23
C ASP A 71 7.07 10.19 -3.86
N ALA A 72 6.11 10.19 -2.93
CA ALA A 72 6.26 9.51 -1.65
C ALA A 72 6.34 7.99 -1.86
N TRP A 73 7.26 7.33 -1.17
CA TRP A 73 7.51 5.90 -1.30
C TRP A 73 7.69 5.22 0.06
N VAL A 74 7.47 3.91 0.07
CA VAL A 74 7.64 3.03 1.23
C VAL A 74 8.06 1.65 0.74
N ILE A 75 8.99 1.01 1.45
CA ILE A 75 9.41 -0.36 1.21
C ILE A 75 8.70 -1.29 2.21
N PHE A 76 8.11 -2.36 1.67
CA PHE A 76 7.55 -3.46 2.46
C PHE A 76 8.41 -4.71 2.30
N ASP A 77 9.10 -5.13 3.36
CA ASP A 77 9.83 -6.40 3.41
C ASP A 77 8.98 -7.49 4.05
N LEU A 78 8.45 -8.37 3.20
CA LEU A 78 7.54 -9.43 3.61
C LEU A 78 8.21 -10.58 4.37
N LYS A 79 9.56 -10.58 4.50
CA LYS A 79 10.39 -11.60 5.18
C LYS A 79 10.37 -13.01 4.58
N HIS A 80 9.38 -13.31 3.75
CA HIS A 80 9.21 -14.57 3.05
C HIS A 80 8.75 -14.30 1.61
N GLN A 81 8.93 -15.30 0.76
CA GLN A 81 8.44 -15.26 -0.60
C GLN A 81 6.95 -15.58 -0.64
N TYR A 82 6.16 -14.71 -1.28
CA TYR A 82 4.72 -14.90 -1.46
C TYR A 82 4.35 -14.83 -2.94
N ASN A 83 3.32 -15.59 -3.33
CA ASN A 83 2.62 -15.37 -4.60
C ASN A 83 1.50 -14.36 -4.35
N ILE A 84 1.75 -13.09 -4.67
CA ILE A 84 0.80 -12.00 -4.46
C ILE A 84 -0.01 -11.78 -5.74
N SER A 85 -1.33 -11.91 -5.65
CA SER A 85 -2.25 -11.68 -6.77
C SER A 85 -2.72 -10.22 -6.87
N GLY A 86 -2.68 -9.47 -5.77
CA GLY A 86 -3.09 -8.07 -5.73
C GLY A 86 -2.67 -7.37 -4.45
N VAL A 87 -2.69 -6.04 -4.50
CA VAL A 87 -2.48 -5.16 -3.35
C VAL A 87 -3.75 -4.36 -3.14
N ARG A 88 -4.19 -4.26 -1.89
CA ARG A 88 -5.31 -3.41 -1.49
C ARG A 88 -4.74 -2.12 -0.90
N ILE A 89 -5.09 -0.99 -1.51
CA ILE A 89 -4.73 0.34 -1.01
C ILE A 89 -6.01 1.00 -0.52
N ILE A 90 -5.99 1.45 0.74
CA ILE A 90 -7.10 2.15 1.37
C ILE A 90 -6.67 3.60 1.57
N GLY A 91 -7.44 4.53 1.01
CA GLY A 91 -7.21 5.96 1.13
C GLY A 91 -8.40 6.68 1.74
N CYS A 92 -8.19 7.92 2.14
CA CYS A 92 -9.25 8.82 2.58
C CYS A 92 -9.75 9.67 1.41
N ASP A 93 -11.00 10.11 1.48
CA ASP A 93 -11.56 11.02 0.48
C ASP A 93 -11.16 12.48 0.76
N ASN A 94 -9.86 12.77 0.60
CA ASN A 94 -9.30 14.12 0.76
C ASN A 94 -8.19 14.40 -0.27
N GLN A 95 -7.83 15.69 -0.43
CA GLN A 95 -6.81 16.12 -1.40
C GLN A 95 -5.40 15.58 -1.10
N SER A 96 -5.13 15.20 0.14
CA SER A 96 -3.82 14.69 0.59
C SER A 96 -3.61 13.20 0.28
N THR A 97 -4.67 12.48 -0.11
CA THR A 97 -4.57 11.04 -0.37
C THR A 97 -4.01 10.80 -1.79
N PRO A 98 -2.93 10.02 -1.94
CA PRO A 98 -2.38 9.69 -3.25
C PRO A 98 -3.43 9.12 -4.20
N ARG A 99 -3.40 9.60 -5.45
CA ARG A 99 -4.38 9.23 -6.50
C ARG A 99 -3.78 8.34 -7.57
N ASN A 100 -2.46 8.32 -7.68
CA ASN A 100 -1.75 7.50 -8.63
C ASN A 100 -0.41 7.09 -8.02
N GLY A 101 0.21 6.10 -8.63
CA GLY A 101 1.50 5.58 -8.22
C GLY A 101 1.80 4.29 -8.96
N HIS A 102 2.84 3.62 -8.50
CA HIS A 102 3.24 2.33 -9.01
C HIS A 102 3.65 1.39 -7.88
N ILE A 103 3.63 0.09 -8.19
CA ILE A 103 4.17 -0.96 -7.36
C ILE A 103 5.42 -1.49 -8.06
N ASP A 104 6.51 -1.48 -7.31
CA ASP A 104 7.78 -2.06 -7.70
C ASP A 104 8.08 -3.26 -6.80
N VAL A 105 8.82 -4.24 -7.34
CA VAL A 105 9.27 -5.42 -6.61
C VAL A 105 10.77 -5.58 -6.74
N SER A 106 11.40 -6.09 -5.69
CA SER A 106 12.82 -6.41 -5.65
C SER A 106 13.04 -7.61 -4.73
N THR A 107 14.16 -8.30 -4.91
CA THR A 107 14.66 -9.32 -3.98
C THR A 107 15.62 -8.75 -2.93
N ALA A 108 15.94 -7.45 -3.00
CA ALA A 108 16.83 -6.75 -2.09
C ALA A 108 16.38 -5.30 -1.84
N PHE A 109 16.69 -4.76 -0.65
CA PHE A 109 16.30 -3.40 -0.24
C PHE A 109 16.85 -2.29 -1.15
N ASN A 110 18.06 -2.47 -1.66
CA ASN A 110 18.73 -1.51 -2.54
C ASN A 110 18.40 -1.72 -4.02
N GLY A 111 17.41 -2.56 -4.34
CA GLY A 111 17.06 -2.89 -5.71
C GLY A 111 17.96 -3.97 -6.34
N PRO A 112 17.93 -4.13 -7.68
CA PRO A 112 17.16 -3.34 -8.62
C PRO A 112 15.65 -3.51 -8.43
N TRP A 113 14.92 -2.40 -8.47
CA TRP A 113 13.46 -2.37 -8.39
C TRP A 113 12.87 -2.53 -9.79
N LEU A 114 11.96 -3.49 -9.94
CA LEU A 114 11.22 -3.72 -11.17
C LEU A 114 9.78 -3.24 -11.00
N LYS A 115 9.36 -2.27 -11.80
CA LYS A 115 7.96 -1.85 -11.85
C LYS A 115 7.08 -2.95 -12.41
N VAL A 116 6.08 -3.35 -11.63
CA VAL A 116 5.12 -4.39 -12.02
C VAL A 116 3.73 -3.85 -12.31
N LYS A 117 3.38 -2.67 -11.78
CA LYS A 117 2.03 -2.13 -11.95
C LYS A 117 1.97 -0.62 -11.73
N ASP A 118 1.29 0.11 -12.61
CA ASP A 118 0.79 1.45 -12.33
C ASP A 118 -0.66 1.34 -11.80
N PHE A 119 -1.04 2.23 -10.88
CA PHE A 119 -2.40 2.29 -10.35
C PHE A 119 -2.97 3.72 -10.32
N THR A 120 -4.29 3.81 -10.28
CA THR A 120 -5.02 5.06 -10.07
C THR A 120 -6.20 4.80 -9.13
N CYS A 121 -6.32 5.60 -8.09
CA CYS A 121 -7.39 5.59 -7.10
C CYS A 121 -8.36 6.74 -7.42
N PRO A 122 -9.53 6.48 -8.02
CA PRO A 122 -10.49 7.53 -8.34
C PRO A 122 -11.06 8.17 -7.06
N LEU A 123 -11.39 9.46 -7.13
CA LEU A 123 -12.23 10.10 -6.11
C LEU A 123 -13.60 9.42 -6.10
N SER A 124 -14.14 9.15 -4.92
CA SER A 124 -15.59 9.01 -4.78
C SER A 124 -16.19 10.34 -5.24
N ARG A 125 -17.03 10.32 -6.27
CA ARG A 125 -17.77 11.53 -6.64
C ARG A 125 -18.59 11.94 -5.41
N MET A 126 -18.30 13.11 -4.85
CA MET A 126 -19.22 13.78 -3.93
C MET A 126 -20.48 14.08 -4.76
N SER A 127 -21.51 13.26 -4.59
CA SER A 127 -22.87 13.54 -5.07
C SER A 127 -23.59 14.43 -4.08
#